data_AF-A0A975C8Q5-F1
#
_entry.id   AF-A0A975C8Q5-F1
#
_cell.length_a   1.000
_cell.length_b   1.000
_cell.length_c   1.000
_cell.angle_alpha   90.00
_cell.angle_beta   90.00
_cell.angle_gamma   90.00
#
_symmetry.space_group_name_H-M   'P 1'
#
loop_
_entity.id
_entity.type
_entity.pdbx_description
1 polymer ?
#
loop_
_entity_poly.entity_id
_entity_poly.type
_entity_poly.pdbx_seq_one_letter_code
_entity_poly.pdbx_strand_id
1 'polypeptide(L)'
;MKKGWNQEEMAFRLNVNQSDISKYEYDHKEPLISIFHRWASVTNSQDVLVAYMAGVEGVTILANILATMGTGIMGFIRIGGFL
;
A
#
# COMPACT_ATOMS: atom_id res chain seq x y z
N MET A 1 -3.98 -4.56 8.00
CA MET A 1 -3.16 -3.37 7.63
C MET A 1 -1.78 -3.49 8.25
N LYS A 2 -0.70 -3.39 7.45
CA LYS A 2 0.70 -3.68 7.86
C LYS A 2 1.24 -2.81 9.02
N LYS A 3 0.58 -1.71 9.41
CA LYS A 3 0.94 -0.85 10.55
C LYS A 3 0.23 -1.17 11.88
N GLY A 4 -0.69 -2.16 11.91
CA GLY A 4 -1.33 -2.59 13.16
C GLY A 4 -2.27 -1.54 13.80
N TRP A 5 -2.70 -0.53 13.06
CA TRP A 5 -3.62 0.49 13.58
C TRP A 5 -5.03 -0.08 13.72
N ASN A 6 -5.69 0.29 14.82
CA ASN A 6 -7.12 0.07 14.96
C ASN A 6 -7.93 1.13 14.16
N GLN A 7 -9.25 0.92 14.04
CA GLN A 7 -10.11 1.79 13.23
C GLN A 7 -10.16 3.23 13.75
N GLU A 8 -10.09 3.45 15.06
CA GLU A 8 -10.09 4.77 15.68
C GLU A 8 -8.80 5.53 15.37
N GLU A 9 -7.67 4.86 15.49
CA GLU A 9 -6.35 5.36 15.12
C GLU A 9 -6.23 5.71 13.64
N MET A 10 -6.88 4.93 12.76
CA MET A 10 -6.96 5.24 11.34
C MET A 10 -7.85 6.46 11.09
N ALA A 11 -9.02 6.50 11.74
CA ALA A 11 -9.97 7.60 11.63
C ALA A 11 -9.35 8.94 12.04
N PHE A 12 -8.61 8.94 13.15
CA PHE A 12 -7.84 10.09 13.63
C PHE A 12 -6.84 10.58 12.59
N ARG A 13 -6.05 9.67 11.99
CA ARG A 13 -5.04 10.02 10.98
C ARG A 13 -5.63 10.52 9.68
N LEU A 14 -6.79 10.00 9.30
CA LEU A 14 -7.49 10.40 8.08
C LEU A 14 -8.42 11.60 8.29
N ASN A 15 -8.61 12.02 9.54
CA ASN A 15 -9.56 13.06 9.94
C ASN A 15 -10.99 12.75 9.43
N VAL A 16 -11.45 11.53 9.70
CA VAL A 16 -12.79 11.01 9.36
C VAL A 16 -13.40 10.31 10.57
N ASN A 17 -14.67 9.91 10.50
CA ASN A 17 -15.27 9.12 11.58
C ASN A 17 -14.76 7.67 11.55
N GLN A 18 -14.63 7.06 12.73
CA GLN A 18 -14.32 5.64 12.85
C GLN A 18 -15.35 4.74 12.15
N SER A 19 -16.62 5.15 12.14
CA SER A 19 -17.68 4.45 11.42
C SER A 19 -17.51 4.49 9.90
N ASP A 20 -16.87 5.54 9.35
CA ASP A 20 -16.52 5.58 7.93
C ASP A 20 -15.40 4.58 7.63
N ILE A 21 -14.37 4.48 8.49
CA ILE A 21 -13.32 3.45 8.36
C ILE A 21 -13.92 2.05 8.39
N SER A 22 -14.81 1.78 9.34
CA SER A 22 -15.50 0.48 9.42
C SER A 22 -16.27 0.18 8.13
N LYS A 23 -17.00 1.15 7.56
CA LYS A 23 -17.72 0.95 6.30
C LYS A 23 -16.78 0.68 5.12
N TYR A 24 -15.62 1.34 5.07
CA TYR A 24 -14.60 1.08 4.05
C TYR A 24 -14.00 -0.33 4.19
N GLU A 25 -13.75 -0.80 5.41
CA GLU A 25 -13.15 -2.12 5.65
C GLU A 25 -14.09 -3.29 5.37
N TYR A 26 -15.39 -3.09 5.54
CA TYR A 26 -16.42 -4.11 5.30
C TYR A 26 -17.16 -3.95 3.96
N ASP A 27 -16.61 -3.14 3.04
CA ASP A 27 -17.17 -2.95 1.70
C ASP A 27 -18.62 -2.42 1.68
N HIS A 28 -19.01 -1.70 2.74
CA HIS A 28 -20.32 -1.05 2.85
C HIS A 28 -20.32 0.38 2.28
N LYS A 29 -19.14 0.92 1.97
CA LYS A 29 -18.95 2.25 1.39
C LYS A 29 -17.60 2.26 0.69
N GLU A 30 -17.54 2.87 -0.50
CA GLU A 30 -16.27 3.16 -1.19
C GLU A 30 -15.70 4.50 -0.71
N PRO A 31 -14.41 4.59 -0.35
CA PRO A 31 -13.77 5.87 -0.06
C PRO A 31 -13.64 6.72 -1.33
N LEU A 32 -13.85 8.03 -1.19
CA LEU A 32 -13.48 8.97 -2.24
C LEU A 32 -11.98 8.85 -2.54
N ILE A 33 -11.59 9.09 -3.79
CA ILE A 33 -10.19 8.98 -4.20
C ILE A 33 -9.24 9.87 -3.38
N SER A 34 -9.73 11.01 -2.90
CA SER A 34 -8.99 11.90 -1.99
C SER A 34 -8.72 11.30 -0.61
N ILE A 35 -9.65 10.49 -0.09
CA ILE A 35 -9.47 9.71 1.14
C ILE A 35 -8.50 8.58 0.88
N PHE A 36 -8.66 7.85 -0.22
CA PHE A 36 -7.77 6.72 -0.55
C PHE A 36 -6.32 7.17 -0.78
N HIS A 37 -6.12 8.32 -1.44
CA HIS A 37 -4.79 8.93 -1.58
C HIS A 37 -4.13 9.23 -0.22
N ARG A 38 -4.87 9.84 0.70
CA ARG A 38 -4.38 10.13 2.06
C ARG A 38 -4.11 8.86 2.84
N TRP A 39 -4.97 7.85 2.68
CA TRP A 39 -4.79 6.51 3.24
C TRP A 39 -3.46 5.90 2.82
N ALA A 40 -3.23 5.81 1.52
CA ALA A 40 -1.98 5.29 0.96
C ALA A 40 -0.76 6.07 1.48
N SER A 41 -0.87 7.40 1.64
CA SER A 41 0.20 8.21 2.22
C SER A 41 0.51 7.85 3.68
N VAL A 42 -0.51 7.73 4.56
CA VAL A 42 -0.28 7.46 5.98
C VAL A 42 0.19 6.02 6.24
N THR A 43 -0.21 5.06 5.39
CA THR A 43 0.24 3.67 5.48
C THR A 43 1.52 3.36 4.70
N ASN A 44 2.06 4.34 3.96
CA ASN A 44 3.19 4.16 3.06
C ASN A 44 2.92 3.06 2.01
N SER A 45 1.80 3.21 1.30
CA SER A 45 1.27 2.26 0.32
C SER A 45 0.91 2.96 -1.00
N GLN A 46 1.71 3.92 -1.46
CA GLN A 46 1.47 4.61 -2.74
C GLN A 46 1.53 3.67 -3.94
N ASP A 47 2.33 2.62 -3.88
CA ASP A 47 2.38 1.53 -4.86
C ASP A 47 1.01 0.91 -5.12
N VAL A 48 0.24 0.64 -4.05
CA VAL A 48 -1.12 0.09 -4.14
C VAL A 48 -2.07 1.09 -4.82
N LEU A 49 -1.99 2.38 -4.47
CA LEU A 49 -2.80 3.43 -5.09
C LEU A 49 -2.51 3.58 -6.59
N VAL A 50 -1.24 3.64 -6.97
CA VAL A 50 -0.82 3.80 -8.37
C VAL A 50 -1.31 2.64 -9.21
N ALA A 51 -1.19 1.43 -8.70
CA ALA A 51 -1.64 0.27 -9.44
C ALA A 51 -3.16 0.19 -9.59
N TYR A 52 -3.91 0.57 -8.54
CA TYR A 52 -5.36 0.72 -8.64
C TYR A 52 -5.73 1.73 -9.75
N MET A 53 -5.06 2.88 -9.81
CA MET A 53 -5.28 3.89 -10.86
C MET A 53 -4.87 3.40 -12.26
N ALA A 54 -3.81 2.61 -12.35
CA ALA A 54 -3.31 2.07 -13.62
C ALA A 54 -4.14 0.86 -14.12
N GLY A 55 -5.14 0.41 -13.37
CA GLY A 55 -5.92 -0.79 -13.67
C GLY A 55 -5.08 -2.07 -13.60
N VAL A 56 -3.96 -2.04 -12.87
CA VAL A 56 -3.05 -3.16 -12.72
C VAL A 56 -3.54 -4.04 -11.58
N GLU A 57 -3.78 -5.32 -11.87
CA GLU A 57 -4.17 -6.29 -10.85
C GLU A 57 -3.12 -6.38 -9.74
N GLY A 58 -3.59 -6.50 -8.49
CA GLY A 58 -2.72 -6.50 -7.31
C GLY A 58 -1.56 -7.52 -7.36
N VAL A 59 -1.78 -8.65 -8.05
CA VAL A 59 -0.78 -9.72 -8.24
C VAL A 59 0.41 -9.25 -9.08
N THR A 60 0.17 -8.44 -10.11
CA THR A 60 1.24 -7.89 -10.97
C THR A 60 2.10 -6.88 -10.20
N ILE A 61 1.50 -6.09 -9.30
CA ILE A 61 2.25 -5.19 -8.41
C ILE A 61 3.17 -6.00 -7.49
N LEU A 62 2.62 -7.04 -6.86
CA LEU A 62 3.36 -7.89 -5.93
C LEU A 62 4.55 -8.53 -6.65
N ALA A 63 4.35 -9.04 -7.87
CA ALA A 63 5.42 -9.59 -8.69
C ALA A 63 6.51 -8.55 -8.98
N ASN A 64 6.15 -7.30 -9.32
CA ASN A 64 7.11 -6.23 -9.59
C ASN A 64 7.89 -5.79 -8.35
N ILE A 65 7.23 -5.71 -7.19
CA ILE A 65 7.88 -5.40 -5.90
C ILE A 65 8.88 -6.50 -5.55
N LEU A 66 8.47 -7.77 -5.62
CA LEU A 66 9.33 -8.92 -5.33
C LEU A 66 10.50 -9.01 -6.32
N ALA A 67 10.28 -8.75 -7.61
CA ALA A 67 11.33 -8.72 -8.62
C ALA A 67 12.36 -7.61 -8.34
N THR A 68 11.90 -6.41 -7.97
CA THR A 68 12.78 -5.27 -7.65
C THR A 68 13.59 -5.52 -6.38
N MET A 69 13.00 -6.18 -5.37
CA MET A 69 13.73 -6.60 -4.16
C MET A 69 14.75 -7.72 -4.46
N GLY A 70 14.41 -8.65 -5.36
CA GLY A 70 15.29 -9.75 -5.75
C GLY A 70 16.48 -9.34 -6.62
N THR A 71 16.30 -8.37 -7.52
CA THR A 71 17.38 -7.86 -8.38
C THR A 71 18.40 -7.03 -7.61
N GLY A 72 17.99 -6.31 -6.56
CA GLY A 72 18.91 -5.60 -5.68
C GLY A 72 19.94 -6.53 -5.03
N ILE A 73 19.51 -7.65 -4.44
CA ILE A 73 20.39 -8.60 -3.75
C ILE A 73 21.32 -9.34 -4.73
N MET A 74 20.80 -9.76 -5.89
CA MET A 74 21.59 -10.45 -6.91
C MET A 74 22.62 -9.55 -7.60
N GLY A 75 22.35 -8.24 -7.70
CA GLY A 75 23.30 -7.25 -8.22
C GLY A 75 24.52 -7.07 -7.32
N PHE A 76 24.35 -7.04 -5.99
CA PHE A 76 25.45 -6.96 -5.03
C PHE A 76 26.30 -8.23 -5.00
N ILE A 77 25.69 -9.42 -5.07
CA ILE A 77 26.43 -10.70 -5.08
C ILE A 77 27.30 -10.83 -6.35
N ARG A 78 26.81 -10.38 -7.51
CA ARG A 78 27.58 -10.40 -8.76
C ARG A 78 28.75 -9.42 -8.79
N ILE A 79 28.67 -8.30 -8.07
CA ILE A 79 29.77 -7.32 -7.99
C ILE A 79 30.77 -7.70 -6.89
N GLY A 80 30.33 -8.29 -5.77
CA GLY A 80 31.20 -8.72 -4.68
C GLY A 80 31.87 -10.08 -4.88
N GLY A 81 31.42 -10.90 -5.84
CA GLY A 81 31.99 -12.24 -6.12
C GLY A 81 32.97 -12.31 -7.31
N PHE A 82 33.35 -11.18 -7.89
CA PHE A 82 34.29 -11.09 -9.02
C PHE A 82 35.51 -10.16 -8.74
N LEU A 83 35.83 -9.96 -7.47
CA LEU A 83 37.11 -9.41 -6.99
C LEU A 83 37.69 -10.33 -5.92
#